data_AF-A0A8H7URC4-F1
#
_entry.id   AF-A0A8H7URC4-F1
#
_cell.length_a   1.000
_cell.length_b   1.000
_cell.length_c   1.000
_cell.angle_alpha   90.00
_cell.angle_beta   90.00
_cell.angle_gamma   90.00
#
_symmetry.space_group_name_H-M   'P 1'
#
loop_
_entity.id
_entity.type
_entity.pdbx_description
1 polymer ?
#
loop_
_entity_poly.entity_id
_entity_poly.type
_entity_poly.pdbx_seq_one_letter_code
_entity_poly.pdbx_strand_id
1 'polypeptide(L)'
;MADDDAFGAAFDDDIFLSEKVRNPIESLQEQKAKYTAKQDDHGWFHSGDSVAYLMQTKLGPNQIKMSIEHDYLHKNYQRALQAALAYIAAVEDDSIDCKITNPKEIVEAAALCAWKLGDMKTAVECADKLNSRELGSLQTRGIVYMHGERYTDAIACFVEYNRNRHLDYKPWRYMASTFLKSFNEEPKASDELVLHVAHASVQRALRILSSSRWPTVEFARKRCQAEYDDIKALQQTIVNLGGSAQDYFDYMSTHGDVAPESLQSFHWEDIIWINEECKRIAGNKDAQEEEPKSVREL
;
A
#
# COMPACT_ATOMS: atom_id res chain seq x y z
N MET A 1 -46.86 -40.15 -29.10
CA MET A 1 -45.57 -39.64 -29.59
C MET A 1 -45.16 -38.53 -28.65
N ALA A 2 -44.07 -38.80 -27.90
CA ALA A 2 -43.22 -37.92 -27.06
C ALA A 2 -43.95 -37.12 -25.97
N ASP A 3 -43.89 -37.48 -24.68
CA ASP A 3 -42.72 -37.49 -23.75
C ASP A 3 -42.08 -36.10 -23.58
N ASP A 4 -42.31 -35.50 -22.41
CA ASP A 4 -41.28 -34.97 -21.47
C ASP A 4 -41.86 -33.87 -20.58
N ASP A 5 -42.60 -34.30 -19.54
CA ASP A 5 -42.86 -33.51 -18.33
C ASP A 5 -42.14 -34.23 -17.18
N ALA A 6 -40.82 -34.03 -17.09
CA ALA A 6 -39.97 -34.73 -16.11
C ALA A 6 -38.90 -33.79 -15.53
N PHE A 7 -39.32 -32.75 -14.83
CA PHE A 7 -38.48 -32.07 -13.82
C PHE A 7 -39.30 -31.77 -12.56
N GLY A 8 -39.96 -32.79 -12.03
CA GLY A 8 -40.43 -32.80 -10.64
C GLY A 8 -39.27 -33.14 -9.71
N ALA A 9 -38.35 -32.20 -9.49
CA ALA A 9 -37.37 -32.32 -8.42
C ALA A 9 -38.09 -32.14 -7.08
N ALA A 10 -38.59 -33.24 -6.52
CA ALA A 10 -38.99 -33.31 -5.13
C ALA A 10 -37.71 -33.12 -4.28
N PHE A 11 -37.44 -31.88 -3.90
CA PHE A 11 -36.47 -31.55 -2.87
C PHE A 11 -37.01 -32.12 -1.55
N ASP A 12 -36.43 -33.24 -1.14
CA ASP A 12 -36.64 -33.87 0.15
C ASP A 12 -35.91 -33.02 1.22
N ASP A 13 -36.58 -31.96 1.66
CA ASP A 13 -36.09 -30.95 2.62
C ASP A 13 -35.95 -31.50 4.07
N ASP A 14 -36.18 -32.79 4.29
CA ASP A 14 -36.25 -33.40 5.63
C ASP A 14 -34.99 -34.16 6.08
N ILE A 15 -33.86 -34.06 5.36
CA ILE A 15 -32.61 -34.78 5.70
C ILE A 15 -31.73 -34.06 6.75
N PHE A 16 -32.14 -32.90 7.28
CA PHE A 16 -31.35 -32.13 8.26
C PHE A 16 -31.97 -31.95 9.66
N LEU A 17 -33.00 -32.73 10.03
CA LEU A 17 -33.55 -32.74 11.40
C LEU A 17 -33.05 -33.90 12.26
N SER A 18 -31.77 -34.32 12.11
CA SER A 18 -31.15 -35.00 13.24
C SER A 18 -30.81 -33.93 14.28
N GLU A 19 -31.68 -33.81 15.30
CA GLU A 19 -31.33 -33.14 16.55
C GLU A 19 -30.05 -33.80 17.06
N LYS A 20 -28.89 -33.23 16.70
CA LYS A 20 -27.64 -33.50 17.39
C LYS A 20 -27.88 -33.04 18.81
N VAL A 21 -28.30 -33.97 19.67
CA VAL A 21 -28.27 -33.85 21.11
C VAL A 21 -26.84 -33.44 21.43
N ARG A 22 -26.65 -32.12 21.60
CA ARG A 22 -25.43 -31.57 22.16
C ARG A 22 -25.40 -32.12 23.57
N ASN A 23 -24.68 -33.22 23.77
CA ASN A 23 -24.31 -33.65 25.11
C ASN A 23 -23.79 -32.40 25.82
N PRO A 24 -24.46 -31.93 26.88
CA PRO A 24 -23.96 -30.81 27.64
C PRO A 24 -22.56 -31.21 28.09
N ILE A 25 -21.56 -30.45 27.65
CA ILE A 25 -20.18 -30.67 28.03
C ILE A 25 -20.10 -30.27 29.50
N GLU A 26 -20.46 -31.19 30.39
CA GLU A 26 -20.40 -31.02 31.85
C GLU A 26 -18.93 -30.80 32.31
N SER A 27 -17.94 -31.08 31.46
CA SER A 27 -16.52 -30.80 31.73
C SER A 27 -16.06 -29.34 31.52
N LEU A 28 -16.90 -28.44 30.99
CA LEU A 28 -16.52 -27.03 30.82
C LEU A 28 -16.69 -26.19 32.10
N GLN A 29 -17.46 -26.66 33.08
CA GLN A 29 -17.61 -25.95 34.35
C GLN A 29 -16.39 -26.10 35.26
N GLU A 30 -15.70 -27.24 35.23
CA GLU A 30 -14.44 -27.45 35.96
C GLU A 30 -13.23 -26.80 35.26
N GLN A 31 -13.29 -26.61 33.95
CA GLN A 31 -12.31 -25.83 33.18
C GLN A 31 -12.58 -24.32 33.16
N LYS A 32 -13.60 -23.82 33.88
CA LYS A 32 -13.66 -22.42 34.32
C LYS A 32 -12.63 -22.12 35.43
N ALA A 33 -11.44 -22.70 35.33
CA ALA A 33 -10.24 -22.15 35.92
C ALA A 33 -10.03 -20.76 35.30
N LYS A 34 -10.70 -19.76 35.87
CA LYS A 34 -10.56 -18.31 35.68
C LYS A 34 -9.86 -17.92 34.37
N TYR A 35 -10.50 -18.17 33.23
CA TYR A 35 -9.98 -17.72 31.94
C TYR A 35 -9.81 -16.20 32.02
N THR A 36 -8.57 -15.75 32.05
CA THR A 36 -8.23 -14.34 31.95
C THR A 36 -8.01 -14.10 30.47
N ALA A 37 -8.82 -13.24 29.86
CA ALA A 37 -8.62 -12.87 28.47
C ALA A 37 -7.18 -12.36 28.32
N LYS A 38 -6.42 -12.99 27.41
CA LYS A 38 -5.09 -12.51 27.07
C LYS A 38 -5.26 -11.11 26.49
N GLN A 39 -4.71 -10.11 27.15
CA GLN A 39 -4.62 -8.76 26.58
C GLN A 39 -3.33 -8.69 25.74
N ASP A 40 -3.38 -7.97 24.63
CA ASP A 40 -2.28 -7.92 23.64
C ASP A 40 -1.03 -7.21 24.17
N ASP A 41 -1.16 -6.45 25.26
CA ASP A 41 -0.06 -5.77 25.95
C ASP A 41 0.85 -6.72 26.76
N HIS A 42 0.39 -7.92 27.10
CA HIS A 42 1.20 -8.89 27.87
C HIS A 42 2.28 -9.59 27.05
N GLY A 43 2.37 -9.34 25.74
CA GLY A 43 3.41 -9.92 24.88
C GLY A 43 3.37 -11.45 24.84
N TRP A 44 2.22 -12.07 25.08
CA TRP A 44 2.05 -13.53 25.15
C TRP A 44 2.46 -14.25 23.85
N PHE A 45 2.51 -13.50 22.75
CA PHE A 45 2.94 -13.97 21.44
C PHE A 45 4.46 -13.99 21.26
N HIS A 46 5.25 -13.36 22.14
CA HIS A 46 6.70 -13.50 22.16
C HIS A 46 7.06 -14.86 22.77
N SER A 47 7.40 -15.83 21.93
CA SER A 47 7.96 -17.11 22.36
C SER A 47 9.49 -17.09 22.25
N GLY A 48 10.17 -17.86 23.10
CA GLY A 48 11.59 -18.21 22.92
C GLY A 48 11.82 -19.35 21.92
N ASP A 49 10.75 -19.96 21.41
CA ASP A 49 10.81 -21.02 20.40
C ASP A 49 11.26 -20.47 19.04
N SER A 50 11.89 -21.31 18.23
CA SER A 50 12.30 -20.92 16.88
C SER A 50 11.09 -20.74 15.95
N VAL A 51 11.23 -19.85 14.96
CA VAL A 51 10.19 -19.65 13.94
C VAL A 51 9.88 -20.96 13.20
N ALA A 52 10.89 -21.74 12.84
CA ALA A 52 10.71 -23.04 12.19
C ALA A 52 9.85 -24.01 13.03
N TYR A 53 10.08 -24.06 14.35
CA TYR A 53 9.25 -24.87 15.25
C TYR A 53 7.81 -24.35 15.31
N LEU A 54 7.64 -23.03 15.52
CA LEU A 54 6.32 -22.42 15.61
C LEU A 54 5.50 -22.62 14.33
N MET A 55 6.13 -22.59 13.14
CA MET A 55 5.47 -22.83 11.85
C MET A 55 4.85 -24.22 11.74
N GLN A 56 5.36 -25.22 12.46
CA GLN A 56 4.80 -26.58 12.50
C GLN A 56 3.63 -26.71 13.49
N THR A 57 3.40 -25.71 14.34
CA THR A 57 2.30 -25.72 15.31
C THR A 57 1.03 -25.09 14.73
N LYS A 58 -0.13 -25.52 15.23
CA LYS A 58 -1.44 -25.04 14.75
C LYS A 58 -1.64 -23.52 14.87
N LEU A 59 -1.07 -22.89 15.89
CA LEU A 59 -1.25 -21.46 16.19
C LEU A 59 0.02 -20.62 16.02
N GLY A 60 1.17 -21.26 15.78
CA GLY A 60 2.45 -20.57 15.71
C GLY A 60 2.58 -19.57 14.57
N PRO A 61 2.09 -19.81 13.34
CA PRO A 61 2.11 -18.79 12.28
C PRO A 61 1.40 -17.48 12.69
N ASN A 62 0.24 -17.58 13.35
CA ASN A 62 -0.47 -16.41 13.87
C ASN A 62 0.31 -15.74 15.00
N GLN A 63 0.93 -16.53 15.88
CA GLN A 63 1.76 -16.02 16.95
C GLN A 63 2.97 -15.24 16.42
N ILE A 64 3.67 -15.78 15.41
CA ILE A 64 4.79 -15.10 14.75
C ILE A 64 4.33 -13.78 14.12
N LYS A 65 3.20 -13.80 13.39
CA LYS A 65 2.60 -12.60 12.81
C LYS A 65 2.34 -11.52 13.86
N MET A 66 1.66 -11.86 14.95
CA MET A 66 1.38 -10.91 16.05
C MET A 66 2.67 -10.37 16.68
N SER A 67 3.70 -11.21 16.83
CA SER A 67 5.02 -10.77 17.31
C SER A 67 5.69 -9.77 16.37
N ILE A 68 5.64 -10.00 15.06
CA ILE A 68 6.19 -9.11 14.04
C ILE A 68 5.45 -7.76 14.07
N GLU A 69 4.12 -7.78 14.05
CA GLU A 69 3.28 -6.57 14.09
C GLU A 69 3.53 -5.76 15.36
N HIS A 70 3.57 -6.42 16.51
CA HIS A 70 3.88 -5.78 17.79
C HIS A 70 5.25 -5.10 17.76
N ASP A 71 6.29 -5.82 17.34
CA ASP A 71 7.65 -5.28 17.29
C ASP A 71 7.77 -4.13 16.28
N TYR A 72 7.08 -4.21 15.14
CA TYR A 72 6.99 -3.12 14.18
C TYR A 72 6.32 -1.87 14.78
N LEU A 73 5.16 -2.02 15.42
CA LEU A 73 4.42 -0.91 16.04
C LEU A 73 5.20 -0.25 17.18
N HIS A 74 6.00 -1.03 17.92
CA HIS A 74 6.89 -0.54 18.99
C HIS A 74 8.27 -0.09 18.49
N LYS A 75 8.46 0.02 17.17
CA LYS A 75 9.72 0.46 16.53
C LYS A 75 10.92 -0.44 16.81
N ASN A 76 10.70 -1.69 17.20
CA ASN A 76 11.71 -2.73 17.31
C ASN A 76 11.99 -3.36 15.94
N TYR A 77 12.30 -2.52 14.94
CA TYR A 77 12.38 -2.92 13.52
C TYR A 77 13.35 -4.08 13.27
N GLN A 78 14.47 -4.12 14.01
CA GLN A 78 15.45 -5.21 13.89
C GLN A 78 14.85 -6.56 14.25
N ARG A 79 14.10 -6.64 15.36
CA ARG A 79 13.46 -7.87 15.82
C ARG A 79 12.33 -8.29 14.87
N ALA A 80 11.50 -7.32 14.48
CA ALA A 80 10.42 -7.55 13.52
C ALA A 80 10.97 -8.07 12.18
N LEU A 81 12.06 -7.48 11.67
CA LEU A 81 12.73 -7.92 10.44
C LEU A 81 13.28 -9.34 10.57
N GLN A 82 14.01 -9.65 11.65
CA GLN A 82 14.58 -10.98 11.87
C GLN A 82 13.49 -12.06 11.92
N ALA A 83 12.40 -11.82 12.65
CA ALA A 83 11.27 -12.74 12.71
C ALA A 83 10.55 -12.88 11.36
N ALA A 84 10.37 -11.78 10.63
CA ALA A 84 9.73 -11.80 9.31
C ALA A 84 10.57 -12.54 8.26
N LEU A 85 11.89 -12.32 8.23
CA LEU A 85 12.79 -13.05 7.32
C LEU A 85 12.85 -14.53 7.66
N ALA A 86 12.88 -14.89 8.94
CA ALA A 86 12.82 -16.29 9.35
C ALA A 86 11.48 -16.95 8.96
N TYR A 87 10.37 -16.22 9.02
CA TYR A 87 9.07 -16.70 8.55
C TYR A 87 9.09 -16.92 7.03
N ILE A 88 9.59 -15.95 6.26
CA ILE A 88 9.69 -16.05 4.79
C ILE A 88 10.56 -17.25 4.40
N ALA A 89 11.72 -17.42 5.04
CA ALA A 89 12.60 -18.57 4.80
C ALA A 89 11.92 -19.91 5.12
N ALA A 90 11.14 -19.99 6.20
CA ALA A 90 10.40 -21.21 6.54
C ALA A 90 9.25 -21.52 5.56
N VAL A 91 8.65 -20.49 4.95
CA VAL A 91 7.62 -20.66 3.91
C VAL A 91 8.23 -21.06 2.57
N GLU A 92 9.45 -20.62 2.27
CA GLU A 92 10.20 -20.98 1.06
C GLU A 92 10.88 -22.36 1.15
N ASP A 93 10.94 -22.95 2.35
CA ASP A 93 11.47 -24.29 2.58
C ASP A 93 10.40 -25.37 2.36
N ASP A 94 10.44 -26.02 1.20
CA ASP A 94 9.53 -27.11 0.82
C ASP A 94 9.56 -28.32 1.78
N SER A 95 10.56 -28.42 2.67
CA SER A 95 10.64 -29.51 3.65
C SER A 95 9.72 -29.31 4.87
N ILE A 96 9.18 -28.10 5.06
CA ILE A 96 8.34 -27.76 6.21
C ILE A 96 6.87 -27.77 5.79
N ASP A 97 6.15 -28.83 6.18
CA ASP A 97 4.68 -28.85 6.09
C ASP A 97 4.07 -27.89 7.12
N CYS A 98 3.75 -26.67 6.67
CA CYS A 98 3.22 -25.62 7.53
C CYS A 98 1.97 -24.95 6.97
N LYS A 99 1.11 -24.48 7.87
CA LYS A 99 -0.03 -23.67 7.51
C LYS A 99 0.42 -22.22 7.30
N ILE A 100 0.51 -21.80 6.05
CA ILE A 100 0.84 -20.42 5.68
C ILE A 100 -0.37 -19.52 5.99
N THR A 101 -0.16 -18.44 6.76
CA THR A 101 -1.19 -17.44 7.06
C THR A 101 -0.69 -16.04 6.71
N ASN A 102 -1.42 -15.31 5.86
CA ASN A 102 -1.12 -13.93 5.44
C ASN A 102 0.36 -13.65 5.10
N PRO A 103 1.00 -14.43 4.21
CA PRO A 103 2.43 -14.29 3.91
C PRO A 103 2.75 -12.90 3.33
N LYS A 104 1.80 -12.29 2.61
CA LYS A 104 1.91 -10.94 2.05
C LYS A 104 2.18 -9.87 3.10
N GLU A 105 1.40 -9.86 4.18
CA GLU A 105 1.51 -8.87 5.26
C GLU A 105 2.87 -8.97 5.96
N ILE A 106 3.42 -10.19 6.08
CA ILE A 106 4.73 -10.45 6.67
C ILE A 106 5.86 -9.99 5.74
N VAL A 107 5.75 -10.26 4.43
CA VAL A 107 6.70 -9.75 3.42
C VAL A 107 6.68 -8.22 3.38
N GLU A 108 5.49 -7.61 3.46
CA GLU A 108 5.34 -6.15 3.52
C GLU A 108 6.00 -5.57 4.79
N ALA A 109 5.78 -6.19 5.95
CA ALA A 109 6.43 -5.81 7.19
C ALA A 109 7.97 -5.94 7.12
N ALA A 110 8.48 -7.01 6.49
CA ALA A 110 9.92 -7.19 6.27
C ALA A 110 10.49 -6.06 5.40
N ALA A 111 9.86 -5.75 4.27
CA ALA A 111 10.29 -4.68 3.37
C ALA A 111 10.34 -3.32 4.09
N LEU A 112 9.29 -2.99 4.86
CA LEU A 112 9.23 -1.75 5.63
C LEU A 112 10.27 -1.69 6.75
N CYS A 113 10.48 -2.78 7.49
CA CYS A 113 11.49 -2.83 8.55
C CYS A 113 12.90 -2.67 7.99
N ALA A 114 13.24 -3.39 6.92
CA ALA A 114 14.53 -3.29 6.24
C ALA A 114 14.80 -1.86 5.75
N TRP A 115 13.79 -1.22 5.12
CA TRP A 115 13.87 0.18 4.72
C TRP A 115 14.12 1.12 5.92
N LYS A 116 13.40 0.93 7.04
CA LYS A 116 13.59 1.75 8.26
C LYS A 116 14.96 1.57 8.90
N LEU A 117 15.60 0.43 8.69
CA LEU A 117 16.96 0.14 9.17
C LEU A 117 18.05 0.59 8.19
N GLY A 118 17.69 1.05 6.99
CA GLY A 118 18.63 1.42 5.93
C GLY A 118 19.19 0.25 5.14
N ASP A 119 18.69 -0.97 5.35
CA ASP A 119 19.05 -2.16 4.56
C ASP A 119 18.24 -2.18 3.26
N MET A 120 18.63 -1.32 2.32
CA MET A 120 17.89 -1.13 1.07
C MET A 120 17.91 -2.37 0.17
N LYS A 121 18.96 -3.18 0.24
CA LYS A 121 19.05 -4.42 -0.54
C LYS A 121 17.95 -5.39 -0.12
N THR A 122 17.87 -5.70 1.17
CA THR A 122 16.82 -6.60 1.69
C THR A 122 15.43 -5.98 1.51
N ALA A 123 15.28 -4.66 1.67
CA ALA A 123 14.01 -4.01 1.42
C ALA A 123 13.50 -4.25 -0.01
N VAL A 124 14.35 -4.02 -1.02
CA VAL A 124 14.02 -4.22 -2.43
C VAL A 124 13.73 -5.70 -2.73
N GLU A 125 14.55 -6.62 -2.21
CA GLU A 125 14.31 -8.08 -2.35
C GLU A 125 12.94 -8.48 -1.79
N CYS A 126 12.55 -7.97 -0.62
CA CYS A 126 11.22 -8.21 -0.06
C CYS A 126 10.10 -7.55 -0.89
N ALA A 127 10.31 -6.34 -1.40
CA ALA A 127 9.34 -5.65 -2.25
C ALA A 127 9.10 -6.38 -3.59
N ASP A 128 10.13 -7.01 -4.15
CA ASP A 128 10.02 -7.83 -5.36
C ASP A 128 9.23 -9.13 -5.13
N LYS A 129 9.34 -9.71 -3.93
CA LYS A 129 8.51 -10.85 -3.51
C LYS A 129 7.04 -10.47 -3.30
N LEU A 130 6.72 -9.18 -3.13
CA LEU A 130 5.36 -8.71 -2.87
C LEU A 130 4.54 -8.62 -4.17
N ASN A 131 4.11 -9.77 -4.71
CA ASN A 131 3.26 -9.83 -5.90
C ASN A 131 1.77 -9.60 -5.56
N SER A 132 1.44 -8.42 -5.04
CA SER A 132 0.07 -8.04 -4.69
C SER A 132 -0.33 -6.74 -5.39
N ARG A 133 -1.58 -6.69 -5.88
CA ARG A 133 -2.22 -5.47 -6.42
C ARG A 133 -3.05 -4.73 -5.38
N GLU A 134 -2.99 -5.16 -4.12
CA GLU A 134 -3.62 -4.44 -3.02
C GLU A 134 -2.97 -3.07 -2.85
N LEU A 135 -3.78 -2.06 -2.55
CA LEU A 135 -3.32 -0.66 -2.52
C LEU A 135 -2.21 -0.43 -1.49
N GLY A 136 -2.28 -1.07 -0.33
CA GLY A 136 -1.22 -1.00 0.68
C GLY A 136 0.11 -1.51 0.13
N SER A 137 0.09 -2.70 -0.47
CA SER A 137 1.28 -3.31 -1.08
C SER A 137 1.86 -2.50 -2.23
N LEU A 138 1.02 -1.94 -3.11
CA LEU A 138 1.48 -1.04 -4.19
C LEU A 138 2.17 0.21 -3.63
N GLN A 139 1.59 0.83 -2.60
CA GLN A 139 2.20 1.99 -1.95
C GLN A 139 3.53 1.62 -1.28
N THR A 140 3.59 0.49 -0.57
CA THR A 140 4.82 0.02 0.08
C THR A 140 5.92 -0.26 -0.96
N ARG A 141 5.61 -0.95 -2.06
CA ARG A 141 6.56 -1.19 -3.15
C ARG A 141 7.07 0.12 -3.75
N GLY A 142 6.16 1.06 -4.07
CA GLY A 142 6.54 2.35 -4.61
C GLY A 142 7.51 3.11 -3.70
N ILE A 143 7.26 3.12 -2.39
CA ILE A 143 8.16 3.75 -1.41
C ILE A 143 9.52 3.06 -1.38
N VAL A 144 9.54 1.72 -1.29
CA VAL A 144 10.79 0.95 -1.23
C VAL A 144 11.61 1.13 -2.51
N TYR A 145 11.00 1.01 -3.69
CA TYR A 145 11.66 1.21 -4.97
C TYR A 145 12.19 2.64 -5.15
N MET A 146 11.45 3.67 -4.72
CA MET A 146 11.92 5.06 -4.73
C MET A 146 13.17 5.26 -3.85
N HIS A 147 13.30 4.50 -2.75
CA HIS A 147 14.48 4.56 -1.89
C HIS A 147 15.61 3.63 -2.33
N GLY A 148 15.29 2.60 -3.13
CA GLY A 148 16.25 1.66 -3.72
C GLY A 148 16.64 2.01 -5.15
N GLU A 149 16.51 3.29 -5.52
CA GLU A 149 16.97 3.85 -6.82
C GLU A 149 16.31 3.19 -8.05
N ARG A 150 15.14 2.53 -7.85
CA ARG A 150 14.32 1.93 -8.92
C ARG A 150 13.16 2.86 -9.29
N TYR A 151 13.49 4.03 -9.79
CA TYR A 151 12.54 5.12 -9.99
C TYR A 151 11.40 4.79 -10.95
N THR A 152 11.69 4.07 -12.04
CA THR A 152 10.68 3.62 -13.01
C THR A 152 9.62 2.74 -12.36
N ASP A 153 10.06 1.72 -11.63
CA ASP A 153 9.17 0.80 -10.92
C ASP A 153 8.36 1.50 -9.83
N ALA A 154 8.97 2.51 -9.18
CA ALA A 154 8.29 3.32 -8.18
C ALA A 154 7.14 4.14 -8.79
N ILE A 155 7.37 4.82 -9.93
CA ILE A 155 6.34 5.56 -10.66
C ILE A 155 5.20 4.63 -11.07
N ALA A 156 5.50 3.47 -11.66
CA ALA A 156 4.50 2.50 -12.06
C ALA A 156 3.60 2.06 -10.88
N CYS A 157 4.21 1.80 -9.71
CA CYS A 157 3.46 1.46 -8.50
C CYS A 157 2.54 2.59 -8.03
N PHE A 158 2.99 3.85 -8.06
CA PHE A 158 2.19 4.99 -7.64
C PHE A 158 1.08 5.35 -8.64
N VAL A 159 1.32 5.17 -9.94
CA VAL A 159 0.29 5.33 -10.98
C VAL A 159 -0.79 4.27 -10.80
N GLU A 160 -0.43 3.00 -10.69
CA GLU A 160 -1.39 1.91 -10.48
C GLU A 160 -2.19 2.08 -9.17
N TYR A 161 -1.54 2.56 -8.10
CA TYR A 161 -2.23 2.95 -6.87
C TYR A 161 -3.30 4.02 -7.14
N ASN A 162 -2.92 5.11 -7.82
CA ASN A 162 -3.82 6.24 -8.03
C ASN A 162 -4.94 5.97 -9.03
N ARG A 163 -4.77 5.04 -9.97
CA ARG A 163 -5.87 4.54 -10.82
C ARG A 163 -7.05 4.06 -9.98
N ASN A 164 -6.78 3.54 -8.78
CA ASN A 164 -7.79 3.07 -7.84
C ASN A 164 -8.15 4.10 -6.75
N ARG A 165 -7.27 5.07 -6.44
CA ARG A 165 -7.49 6.13 -5.43
C ARG A 165 -7.05 7.52 -5.91
N HIS A 166 -7.81 8.09 -6.83
CA HIS A 166 -7.50 9.37 -7.50
C HIS A 166 -7.41 10.61 -6.59
N LEU A 167 -7.95 10.56 -5.35
CA LEU A 167 -7.94 11.67 -4.39
C LEU A 167 -6.93 11.51 -3.24
N ASP A 168 -6.03 10.52 -3.29
CA ASP A 168 -4.94 10.47 -2.33
C ASP A 168 -3.79 11.38 -2.80
N TYR A 169 -3.44 12.42 -2.04
CA TYR A 169 -2.35 13.32 -2.41
C TYR A 169 -0.96 12.71 -2.17
N LYS A 170 -0.83 11.67 -1.33
CA LYS A 170 0.48 11.13 -0.94
C LYS A 170 1.22 10.47 -2.09
N PRO A 171 0.61 9.59 -2.90
CA PRO A 171 1.28 9.04 -4.07
C PRO A 171 1.73 10.13 -5.06
N TRP A 172 0.96 11.22 -5.24
CA TRP A 172 1.37 12.36 -6.05
C TRP A 172 2.63 13.07 -5.51
N ARG A 173 2.68 13.29 -4.18
CA ARG A 173 3.89 13.79 -3.50
C ARG A 173 5.07 12.84 -3.71
N TYR A 174 4.85 11.53 -3.63
CA TYR A 174 5.90 10.53 -3.86
C TYR A 174 6.37 10.48 -5.31
N MET A 175 5.47 10.57 -6.30
CA MET A 175 5.86 10.67 -7.71
C MET A 175 6.73 11.91 -7.96
N ALA A 176 6.35 13.09 -7.45
CA ALA A 176 7.17 14.29 -7.54
C ALA A 176 8.56 14.10 -6.91
N SER A 177 8.62 13.46 -5.74
CA SER A 177 9.90 13.15 -5.06
C SER A 177 10.74 12.13 -5.84
N THR A 178 10.09 11.16 -6.49
CA THR A 178 10.74 10.12 -7.30
C THR A 178 11.40 10.73 -8.52
N PHE A 179 10.69 11.58 -9.27
CA PHE A 179 11.26 12.33 -10.40
C PHE A 179 12.42 13.25 -9.96
N LEU A 180 12.26 13.98 -8.85
CA LEU A 180 13.32 14.84 -8.32
C LEU A 180 14.58 14.05 -7.95
N LYS A 181 14.44 12.88 -7.29
CA LYS A 181 15.57 12.03 -6.95
C LYS A 181 16.25 11.46 -8.20
N SER A 182 15.47 10.96 -9.16
CA SER A 182 15.99 10.48 -10.44
C SER A 182 16.81 11.54 -11.16
N PHE A 183 16.34 12.80 -11.16
CA PHE A 183 17.08 13.92 -11.75
C PHE A 183 18.41 14.19 -11.03
N ASN A 184 18.44 14.08 -9.70
CA ASN A 184 19.64 14.37 -8.92
C ASN A 184 20.73 13.30 -9.04
N GLU A 185 20.39 12.05 -9.38
CA GLU A 185 21.37 10.97 -9.56
C GLU A 185 22.07 11.01 -10.92
N GLU A 186 21.32 11.28 -11.98
CA GLU A 186 21.86 11.40 -13.34
C GLU A 186 21.46 12.73 -13.98
N PRO A 187 21.98 13.88 -13.51
CA PRO A 187 21.61 15.16 -14.09
C PRO A 187 22.19 15.29 -15.50
N LYS A 188 21.35 15.13 -16.53
CA LYS A 188 21.71 15.48 -17.92
C LYS A 188 21.05 16.81 -18.27
N ALA A 189 21.71 17.61 -19.11
CA ALA A 189 21.16 18.88 -19.57
C ALA A 189 19.81 18.73 -20.30
N SER A 190 19.51 17.53 -20.83
CA SER A 190 18.23 17.16 -21.44
C SER A 190 17.10 16.93 -20.43
N ASP A 191 17.41 16.77 -19.14
CA ASP A 191 16.49 16.20 -18.14
C ASP A 191 15.60 17.24 -17.45
N GLU A 192 15.57 18.46 -17.97
CA GLU A 192 14.69 19.54 -17.50
C GLU A 192 13.22 19.11 -17.45
N LEU A 193 12.79 18.26 -18.41
CA LEU A 193 11.42 17.77 -18.45
C LEU A 193 11.07 16.85 -17.27
N VAL A 194 12.03 16.12 -16.69
CA VAL A 194 11.82 15.33 -15.46
C VAL A 194 11.39 16.25 -14.31
N LEU A 195 12.07 17.39 -14.16
CA LEU A 195 11.72 18.40 -13.16
C LEU A 195 10.36 19.05 -13.44
N HIS A 196 10.00 19.22 -14.72
CA HIS A 196 8.71 19.78 -15.11
C HIS A 196 7.56 18.82 -14.76
N VAL A 197 7.70 17.51 -15.02
CA VAL A 197 6.76 16.46 -14.59
C VAL A 197 6.67 16.39 -13.06
N ALA A 198 7.81 16.50 -12.37
CA ALA A 198 7.85 16.58 -10.91
C ALA A 198 7.03 17.77 -10.39
N HIS A 199 7.17 18.94 -11.03
CA HIS A 199 6.41 20.14 -10.68
C HIS A 199 4.90 19.96 -10.93
N ALA A 200 4.50 19.36 -12.05
CA ALA A 200 3.09 19.06 -12.31
C ALA A 200 2.50 18.10 -11.26
N SER A 201 3.28 17.09 -10.86
CA SER A 201 2.89 16.10 -9.84
C SER A 201 2.74 16.72 -8.45
N VAL A 202 3.62 17.63 -8.04
CA VAL A 202 3.51 18.31 -6.73
C VAL A 202 2.36 19.32 -6.71
N GLN A 203 2.11 20.02 -7.82
CA GLN A 203 0.92 20.88 -7.93
C GLN A 203 -0.38 20.08 -7.80
N ARG A 204 -0.41 18.88 -8.40
CA ARG A 204 -1.52 17.94 -8.26
C ARG A 204 -1.73 17.52 -6.81
N ALA A 205 -0.66 17.15 -6.10
CA ALA A 205 -0.70 16.83 -4.67
C ALA A 205 -1.28 17.99 -3.83
N LEU A 206 -0.76 19.21 -4.01
CA LEU A 206 -1.23 20.42 -3.30
C LEU A 206 -2.72 20.69 -3.56
N ARG A 207 -3.15 20.54 -4.82
CA ARG A 207 -4.55 20.74 -5.18
C ARG A 207 -5.46 19.74 -4.46
N ILE A 208 -5.14 18.45 -4.51
CA ILE A 208 -5.91 17.41 -3.81
C ILE A 208 -5.96 17.73 -2.31
N LEU A 209 -4.80 18.00 -1.68
CA LEU A 209 -4.69 18.31 -0.27
C LEU A 209 -5.54 19.53 0.14
N SER A 210 -5.49 20.61 -0.65
CA SER A 210 -6.23 21.85 -0.39
C SER A 210 -7.74 21.73 -0.65
N SER A 211 -8.16 20.84 -1.56
CA SER A 211 -9.57 20.58 -1.86
C SER A 211 -10.22 19.55 -0.91
N SER A 212 -9.42 18.82 -0.15
CA SER A 212 -9.89 17.76 0.75
C SER A 212 -10.62 18.34 1.96
N ARG A 213 -11.71 17.69 2.37
CA ARG A 213 -12.43 18.04 3.60
C ARG A 213 -11.67 17.48 4.81
N TRP A 214 -10.91 18.34 5.47
CA TRP A 214 -10.20 17.97 6.69
C TRP A 214 -11.10 18.12 7.92
N PRO A 215 -11.01 17.20 8.91
CA PRO A 215 -11.68 17.38 10.19
C PRO A 215 -11.28 18.70 10.85
N THR A 216 -12.24 19.39 11.46
CA THR A 216 -12.04 20.71 12.10
C THR A 216 -11.25 20.63 13.41
N VAL A 217 -11.06 19.42 13.94
CA VAL A 217 -10.30 19.16 15.17
C VAL A 217 -8.85 19.65 15.02
N GLU A 218 -8.34 20.30 16.07
CA GLU A 218 -7.06 21.01 16.02
C GLU A 218 -5.89 20.11 15.62
N PHE A 219 -5.85 18.87 16.12
CA PHE A 219 -4.83 17.89 15.77
C PHE A 219 -4.79 17.61 14.27
N ALA A 220 -5.95 17.39 13.63
CA ALA A 220 -6.02 17.13 12.19
C ALA A 220 -5.60 18.36 11.37
N ARG A 221 -5.97 19.57 11.82
CA ARG A 221 -5.57 20.82 11.19
C ARG A 221 -4.06 21.06 11.24
N LYS A 222 -3.44 20.85 12.41
CA LYS A 222 -1.98 20.95 12.59
C LYS A 222 -1.25 19.97 11.69
N ARG A 223 -1.73 18.72 11.62
CA ARG A 223 -1.17 17.71 10.72
C ARG A 223 -1.32 18.11 9.25
N CYS A 224 -2.50 18.56 8.84
CA CYS A 224 -2.74 19.01 7.46
C CYS A 224 -1.81 20.18 7.08
N GLN A 225 -1.66 21.17 7.97
CA GLN A 225 -0.75 22.29 7.74
C GLN A 225 0.71 21.83 7.59
N ALA A 226 1.18 20.94 8.47
CA ALA A 226 2.53 20.40 8.38
C ALA A 226 2.78 19.66 7.05
N GLU A 227 1.83 18.82 6.62
CA GLU A 227 1.90 18.12 5.32
C GLU A 227 1.84 19.12 4.15
N TYR A 228 1.06 20.19 4.25
CA TYR A 228 1.00 21.25 3.24
C TYR A 228 2.33 21.99 3.11
N ASP A 229 2.93 22.37 4.24
CA ASP A 229 4.21 23.06 4.30
C ASP A 229 5.34 22.19 3.73
N ASP A 230 5.36 20.90 4.06
CA ASP A 230 6.28 19.91 3.49
C ASP A 230 6.19 19.85 1.96
N ILE A 231 4.96 19.76 1.41
CA ILE A 231 4.75 19.68 -0.04
C ILE A 231 5.11 21.01 -0.71
N LYS A 232 4.88 22.15 -0.04
CA LYS A 232 5.31 23.47 -0.52
C LYS A 232 6.82 23.62 -0.55
N ALA A 233 7.53 23.10 0.46
CA ALA A 233 8.99 23.08 0.46
C ALA A 233 9.54 22.22 -0.70
N LEU A 234 8.92 21.06 -0.94
CA LEU A 234 9.24 20.23 -2.11
C LEU A 234 9.00 20.98 -3.43
N GLN A 235 7.84 21.65 -3.57
CA GLN A 235 7.55 22.48 -4.74
C GLN A 235 8.62 23.56 -4.95
N GLN A 236 9.00 24.29 -3.90
CA GLN A 236 10.01 25.34 -4.00
C GLN A 236 11.37 24.78 -4.41
N THR A 237 11.73 23.61 -3.91
CA THR A 237 12.97 22.91 -4.30
C THR A 237 12.98 22.59 -5.79
N ILE A 238 11.88 22.03 -6.32
CA ILE A 238 11.73 21.71 -7.75
C ILE A 238 11.80 22.99 -8.61
N VAL A 239 11.14 24.07 -8.19
CA VAL A 239 11.16 25.36 -8.90
C VAL A 239 12.56 25.98 -8.90
N ASN A 240 13.28 25.93 -7.79
CA ASN A 240 14.65 26.45 -7.70
C ASN A 240 15.62 25.72 -8.63
N LEU A 241 15.33 24.46 -8.96
CA LEU A 241 16.09 23.66 -9.93
C LEU A 241 15.64 23.88 -11.38
N GLY A 242 14.66 24.75 -11.64
CA GLY A 242 14.15 25.05 -12.98
C GLY A 242 12.88 24.29 -13.37
N GLY A 243 12.25 23.56 -12.46
CA GLY A 243 11.01 22.83 -12.75
C GLY A 243 9.81 23.73 -13.02
N SER A 244 9.10 23.50 -14.13
CA SER A 244 7.95 24.28 -14.57
C SER A 244 6.81 23.38 -15.05
N ALA A 245 5.69 23.36 -14.32
CA ALA A 245 4.53 22.56 -14.73
C ALA A 245 3.93 23.05 -16.05
N GLN A 246 4.03 24.35 -16.35
CA GLN A 246 3.53 24.92 -17.60
C GLN A 246 4.32 24.40 -18.80
N ASP A 247 5.65 24.41 -18.70
CA ASP A 247 6.52 23.93 -19.77
C ASP A 247 6.31 22.43 -20.03
N TYR A 248 6.01 21.64 -18.99
CA TYR A 248 5.54 20.25 -19.17
C TYR A 248 4.25 20.17 -19.97
N PHE A 249 3.22 20.94 -19.64
CA PHE A 249 1.95 20.89 -20.36
C PHE A 249 2.08 21.39 -21.80
N ASP A 250 2.91 22.40 -22.06
CA ASP A 250 3.17 22.92 -23.40
C ASP A 250 3.93 21.88 -24.25
N TYR A 251 4.91 21.20 -23.65
CA TYR A 251 5.59 20.07 -24.28
C TYR A 251 4.60 18.96 -24.64
N MET A 252 3.80 18.49 -23.68
CA MET A 252 2.84 17.40 -23.88
C MET A 252 1.75 17.75 -24.90
N SER A 253 1.42 19.04 -25.07
CA SER A 253 0.43 19.48 -26.06
C SER A 253 1.01 19.54 -27.47
N THR A 254 2.34 19.65 -27.60
CA THR A 254 3.03 19.72 -28.90
C THR A 254 3.57 18.35 -29.35
N HIS A 255 4.03 17.52 -28.40
CA HIS A 255 4.79 16.29 -28.67
C HIS A 255 4.20 15.04 -27.98
N GLY A 256 2.95 15.07 -27.53
CA GLY A 256 2.37 14.06 -26.62
C GLY A 256 2.44 12.59 -27.06
N ASP A 257 2.67 12.33 -28.34
CA ASP A 257 2.78 10.96 -28.89
C ASP A 257 4.20 10.38 -28.84
N VAL A 258 5.23 11.19 -28.57
CA VAL A 258 6.64 10.77 -28.65
C VAL A 258 7.33 10.98 -27.30
N ALA A 259 7.89 9.90 -26.74
CA ALA A 259 8.67 9.97 -25.51
C ALA A 259 9.99 10.74 -25.74
N PRO A 260 10.23 11.85 -25.02
CA PRO A 260 11.51 12.54 -25.05
C PRO A 260 12.62 11.70 -24.44
N GLU A 261 13.86 11.95 -24.86
CA GLU A 261 15.06 11.27 -24.34
C GLU A 261 15.15 11.32 -22.81
N SER A 262 14.81 12.46 -22.21
CA SER A 262 14.83 12.66 -20.76
C SER A 262 13.82 11.85 -19.96
N LEU A 263 12.80 11.28 -20.62
CA LEU A 263 11.80 10.43 -19.98
C LEU A 263 11.86 8.98 -20.46
N GLN A 264 12.88 8.60 -21.25
CA GLN A 264 13.01 7.23 -21.78
C GLN A 264 13.19 6.16 -20.69
N SER A 265 13.68 6.53 -19.51
CA SER A 265 13.78 5.62 -18.36
C SER A 265 12.41 5.27 -17.78
N PHE A 266 11.38 6.09 -17.99
CA PHE A 266 10.04 5.88 -17.46
C PHE A 266 9.10 5.25 -18.49
N HIS A 267 8.09 4.51 -18.01
CA HIS A 267 7.04 4.01 -18.91
C HIS A 267 6.23 5.18 -19.46
N TRP A 268 6.20 5.32 -20.78
CA TRP A 268 5.52 6.46 -21.42
C TRP A 268 4.01 6.49 -21.12
N GLU A 269 3.38 5.32 -20.98
CA GLU A 269 1.97 5.20 -20.60
C GLU A 269 1.66 5.82 -19.23
N ASP A 270 2.59 5.71 -18.27
CA ASP A 270 2.45 6.31 -16.94
C ASP A 270 2.58 7.84 -17.01
N ILE A 271 3.48 8.35 -17.86
CA ILE A 271 3.63 9.79 -18.09
C ILE A 271 2.39 10.39 -18.77
N ILE A 272 1.84 9.71 -19.78
CA ILE A 272 0.58 10.12 -20.43
C ILE A 272 -0.54 10.16 -19.39
N TRP A 273 -0.67 9.11 -18.59
CA TRP A 273 -1.69 9.05 -17.55
C TRP A 273 -1.54 10.19 -16.52
N ILE A 274 -0.31 10.50 -16.08
CA ILE A 274 -0.01 11.64 -15.19
C ILE A 274 -0.50 12.95 -15.82
N ASN A 275 -0.19 13.20 -17.10
CA ASN A 275 -0.63 14.39 -17.82
C ASN A 275 -2.16 14.54 -17.83
N GLU A 276 -2.86 13.44 -18.16
CA GLU A 276 -4.33 13.42 -18.22
C GLU A 276 -4.96 13.73 -16.86
N GLU A 277 -4.48 13.12 -15.78
CA GLU A 277 -4.98 13.37 -14.42
C GLU A 277 -4.69 14.79 -13.93
N CYS A 278 -3.53 15.33 -14.26
CA CYS A 278 -3.18 16.71 -13.96
C CYS A 278 -4.13 17.69 -14.67
N LYS A 279 -4.51 17.40 -15.93
CA LYS A 279 -5.46 18.21 -16.72
C LYS A 279 -6.91 18.07 -16.26
N ARG A 280 -7.37 16.86 -15.89
CA ARG A 280 -8.79 16.59 -15.58
C ARG A 280 -9.39 17.54 -14.54
N ILE A 281 -8.63 17.90 -13.51
CA ILE A 281 -9.14 18.80 -12.45
C ILE A 281 -8.93 20.29 -12.77
N ALA A 282 -8.07 20.63 -13.75
CA ALA A 282 -8.03 22.01 -14.25
C ALA A 282 -9.35 22.40 -14.94
N GLY A 283 -10.00 21.44 -15.62
CA GLY A 283 -11.31 21.63 -16.25
C GLY A 283 -12.50 21.50 -15.30
N ASN A 284 -12.38 20.77 -14.19
CA ASN A 284 -13.50 20.49 -13.28
C ASN A 284 -13.86 21.62 -12.29
N LYS A 285 -13.45 22.87 -12.56
CA LYS A 285 -13.98 24.03 -11.81
C LYS A 285 -15.50 24.19 -12.00
N ASP A 286 -16.06 23.60 -13.06
CA ASP A 286 -17.51 23.65 -13.36
C ASP A 286 -18.30 22.47 -12.75
N ALA A 287 -17.64 21.45 -12.20
CA ALA A 287 -18.30 20.30 -11.57
C ALA A 287 -18.45 20.41 -10.04
N GLN A 288 -18.14 21.57 -9.45
CA GLN A 288 -18.30 21.84 -8.03
C GLN A 288 -19.72 22.27 -7.61
N GLU A 289 -20.72 22.12 -8.50
CA GLU A 289 -22.16 22.25 -8.16
C GLU A 289 -22.87 20.90 -7.99
N GLU A 290 -22.17 19.77 -7.85
CA GLU A 290 -22.83 18.57 -7.32
C GLU A 290 -23.06 18.74 -5.81
N GLU A 291 -24.31 19.07 -5.48
CA GLU A 291 -24.81 19.15 -4.11
C GLU A 291 -24.33 17.96 -3.26
N PRO A 292 -23.94 18.20 -1.99
CA PRO A 292 -23.49 17.14 -1.12
C PRO A 292 -24.63 16.15 -0.88
N LYS A 293 -24.57 14.97 -1.49
CA LYS A 293 -25.41 13.84 -1.09
C LYS A 293 -25.19 13.59 0.39
N SER A 294 -26.29 13.71 1.14
CA SER A 294 -26.32 13.59 2.59
C SER A 294 -25.80 12.20 3.01
N VAL A 295 -24.96 12.17 4.04
CA VAL A 295 -24.38 10.96 4.65
C VAL A 295 -25.46 9.98 5.19
N ARG A 296 -26.75 10.33 5.11
CA ARG A 296 -27.87 9.42 5.42
C ARG A 296 -28.26 8.47 4.29
N GLU A 297 -27.60 8.48 3.13
CA GLU A 297 -27.93 7.60 2.00
C GLU A 297 -26.83 6.56 1.67
N LEU A 298 -25.93 6.28 2.61
CA LEU A 298 -24.99 5.14 2.58
C LEU A 298 -25.24 4.25 3.80
#